data_AF-A0A970QL56-F1
#
_entry.id   AF-A0A970QL56-F1
#
_cell.length_a   1.000
_cell.length_b   1.000
_cell.length_c   1.000
_cell.angle_alpha   90.00
_cell.angle_beta   90.00
_cell.angle_gamma   90.00
#
_symmetry.space_group_name_H-M   'P 1'
#
loop_
_entity.id
_entity.type
_entity.pdbx_description
1 polymer ?
#
loop_
_entity_poly.entity_id
_entity_poly.type
_entity_poly.pdbx_seq_one_letter_code
_entity_poly.pdbx_strand_id
1 'polypeptide(L)' 'DEGFGTLDEETLETALDTLASLQQVGKLIGVISHVQALKERIRIQLAVQPVSGGRSRLAGPGVSGGAPEGV' A
#
# COMPACT_ATOMS: atom_id res chain seq x y z
N ASP A 1 -4.40 5.57 14.41
CA ASP A 1 -4.92 4.87 13.22
C ASP A 1 -4.38 3.45 13.26
N GLU A 2 -5.02 2.66 14.12
CA GLU A 2 -4.57 1.35 14.60
C GLU A 2 -5.08 0.23 13.68
N GLY A 3 -4.98 0.40 12.36
CA GLY A 3 -5.57 -0.49 11.36
C GLY A 3 -4.97 -1.89 11.33
N PHE A 4 -4.49 -2.35 10.17
CA PHE A 4 -3.94 -3.71 10.02
C PHE A 4 -2.78 -4.08 10.96
N GLY A 5 -2.14 -3.10 11.61
CA GLY A 5 -1.00 -3.33 12.50
C GLY A 5 -1.34 -3.86 13.90
N THR A 6 -2.62 -3.88 14.28
CA THR A 6 -3.09 -4.43 15.56
C THR A 6 -3.71 -5.81 15.44
N LEU A 7 -3.95 -6.26 14.21
CA LEU A 7 -4.51 -7.57 13.95
C LEU A 7 -3.44 -8.64 14.19
N ASP A 8 -3.85 -9.74 14.82
CA ASP A 8 -3.09 -10.97 14.76
C ASP A 8 -3.04 -11.50 13.31
N GLU A 9 -2.17 -12.48 13.07
CA GLU A 9 -1.89 -13.01 11.74
C GLU A 9 -3.13 -13.63 11.06
N GLU A 10 -3.97 -14.35 11.82
CA GLU A 10 -5.18 -15.01 11.31
C GLU A 10 -6.24 -13.97 10.91
N THR A 11 -6.43 -12.96 11.76
CA THR A 11 -7.37 -11.87 11.49
C THR A 11 -6.90 -11.03 10.30
N LEU A 12 -5.59 -10.78 10.21
CA LEU A 12 -4.98 -10.09 9.06
C LEU A 12 -5.21 -10.85 7.76
N GLU A 13 -5.04 -12.17 7.79
CA GLU A 13 -5.26 -13.04 6.65
C GLU A 13 -6.72 -13.01 6.17
N THR A 14 -7.66 -13.16 7.10
CA THR A 14 -9.10 -13.09 6.83
C THR A 14 -9.49 -11.74 6.19
N ALA A 15 -8.92 -10.65 6.69
CA ALA A 15 -9.17 -9.32 6.15
C ALA A 15 -8.65 -9.18 4.71
N LEU A 16 -7.50 -9.76 4.39
CA LEU A 16 -6.90 -9.71 3.06
C LEU A 16 -7.67 -10.56 2.05
N ASP A 17 -8.15 -11.73 2.45
CA ASP A 17 -9.03 -12.56 1.62
C ASP A 17 -10.34 -11.86 1.32
N THR A 18 -10.90 -11.17 2.32
CA THR A 18 -12.11 -10.34 2.15
C THR A 18 -11.87 -9.22 1.14
N LEU A 19 -10.76 -8.50 1.23
CA LEU A 19 -10.41 -7.45 0.27
C LEU A 19 -10.25 -8.01 -1.16
N ALA A 20 -9.60 -9.16 -1.31
CA ALA A 20 -9.46 -9.83 -2.59
C ALA A 20 -10.81 -10.22 -3.21
N SER A 21 -11.76 -10.70 -2.39
CA SER A 21 -13.10 -11.06 -2.84
C SER A 21 -13.90 -9.87 -3.36
N LEU A 22 -13.78 -8.71 -2.69
CA LEU A 22 -14.51 -7.49 -3.06
C LEU A 22 -14.00 -6.90 -4.38
N GLN A 23 -12.71 -7.08 -4.70
CA GLN A 23 -12.15 -6.68 -5.99
C GLN A 23 -12.85 -7.41 -7.15
N GLN A 24 -13.25 -8.67 -6.97
CA GLN A 24 -13.92 -9.47 -8.01
C GLN A 24 -15.29 -8.92 -8.40
N VAL A 25 -15.90 -8.09 -7.55
CA VAL A 25 -17.20 -7.43 -7.79
C VAL A 25 -17.05 -6.17 -8.66
N GLY A 26 -15.88 -5.92 -9.23
CA GLY A 26 -15.60 -4.77 -10.10
C GLY A 26 -15.36 -3.47 -9.33
N LYS A 27 -15.10 -3.54 -8.01
CA LYS A 27 -14.74 -2.39 -7.20
C LYS A 27 -13.22 -2.23 -7.15
N LEU A 28 -12.74 -1.00 -7.34
CA LEU A 28 -11.35 -0.67 -7.07
C LEU A 28 -11.17 -0.47 -5.57
N ILE A 29 -10.20 -1.17 -4.99
CA ILE A 29 -9.89 -1.12 -3.56
C ILE A 29 -8.45 -0.64 -3.40
N GLY A 30 -8.27 0.41 -2.60
CA GLY A 30 -6.96 0.92 -2.19
C GLY A 30 -6.77 0.69 -0.70
N VAL A 31 -5.56 0.29 -0.30
CA VAL A 31 -5.20 0.06 1.10
C VAL A 31 -4.00 0.94 1.45
N ILE A 32 -4.09 1.64 2.58
CA ILE A 32 -2.97 2.40 3.16
C ILE A 32 -2.51 1.62 4.39
N SER A 33 -1.26 1.16 4.39
CA SER A 33 -0.71 0.40 5.51
C SER A 33 0.80 0.49 5.57
N HIS A 34 1.34 0.40 6.79
CA HIS A 34 2.77 0.22 7.03
C HIS A 34 3.15 -1.27 7.27
N VAL A 35 2.15 -2.15 7.38
CA VAL A 35 2.33 -3.57 7.70
C VAL A 35 3.02 -4.31 6.56
N GLN A 36 4.08 -5.06 6.87
CA GLN A 36 4.92 -5.73 5.87
C GLN A 36 4.17 -6.84 5.13
N ALA A 37 3.38 -7.66 5.84
CA ALA A 37 2.59 -8.74 5.22
C ALA A 37 1.60 -8.25 4.14
N LEU A 38 1.10 -7.02 4.28
CA LEU A 38 0.24 -6.39 3.27
C LEU A 38 1.00 -6.09 1.98
N LYS A 39 2.25 -5.62 2.09
CA LYS A 39 3.10 -5.32 0.95
C LYS A 39 3.46 -6.58 0.16
N GLU A 40 3.57 -7.72 0.82
CA GLU A 40 3.93 -8.98 0.15
C GLU A 40 2.75 -9.56 -0.65
N ARG A 41 1.52 -9.34 -0.19
CA ARG A 41 0.31 -9.85 -0.86
C ARG A 41 -0.22 -8.91 -1.97
N ILE A 42 -0.14 -7.59 -1.78
CA ILE A 42 -0.64 -6.61 -2.76
C ILE A 42 0.50 -6.21 -3.71
N ARG A 43 0.44 -6.70 -4.96
CA ARG A 43 1.52 -6.50 -5.95
C ARG A 43 1.62 -5.06 -6.48
N ILE A 44 0.49 -4.38 -6.67
CA ILE A 44 0.45 -3.01 -7.20
C ILE A 44 0.53 -2.06 -6.00
N GLN A 45 1.61 -1.28 -5.94
CA GLN A 45 1.90 -0.42 -4.80
C GLN A 45 2.25 1.00 -5.23
N LEU A 46 1.82 1.95 -4.42
CA LEU A 46 2.32 3.32 -4.43
C LEU A 46 3.11 3.52 -3.13
N ALA A 47 4.42 3.67 -3.25
CA ALA A 47 5.30 3.91 -2.12
C ALA A 47 5.35 5.42 -1.83
N VAL A 48 5.21 5.76 -0.55
CA VAL A 48 5.40 7.13 -0.04
C VAL A 48 6.74 7.17 0.69
N GLN A 49 7.65 8.03 0.23
CA GLN A 49 8.96 8.21 0.83
C GLN A 49 9.05 9.62 1.44
N PRO A 50 9.27 9.76 2.76
CA PRO A 50 9.49 11.06 3.36
C PRO A 50 10.79 11.68 2.82
N VAL A 51 10.76 12.98 2.57
CA VAL A 51 11.93 13.78 2.18
C VAL A 51 12.07 15.00 3.10
N SER A 52 13.14 15.77 2.95
CA SER A 52 13.38 16.96 3.77
C SER A 52 12.30 18.05 3.56
N GLY A 53 12.16 18.92 4.57
CA GLY A 53 11.23 20.05 4.51
C GLY A 53 9.75 19.68 4.67
N GLY A 54 9.44 18.56 5.32
CA GLY A 54 8.05 18.13 5.57
C GLY A 54 7.31 17.69 4.31
N ARG A 55 8.04 17.27 3.27
CA ARG A 55 7.48 16.78 2.00
C ARG A 55 7.66 15.27 1.89
N SER A 56 6.93 14.66 0.96
CA SER A 56 7.11 13.25 0.58
C SER A 56 7.15 13.11 -0.94
N ARG A 57 7.83 12.07 -1.41
CA ARG A 57 7.84 11.64 -2.81
C ARG A 57 7.00 10.38 -2.96
N LEU A 58 6.24 10.31 -4.04
CA LEU A 58 5.51 9.10 -4.45
C LEU A 58 6.35 8.32 -5.46
N ALA A 59 6.29 6.99 -5.40
CA ALA A 59 6.86 6.10 -6.40
C ALA A 59 5.91 4.94 -6.68
N GLY A 60 5.78 4.53 -7.94
CA GLY A 60 4.93 3.41 -8.34
C GLY A 60 4.19 3.68 -9.66
N PRO A 61 3.31 2.75 -10.07
CA PRO A 61 2.60 2.85 -11.35
C PRO A 61 1.77 4.13 -11.47
N GLY A 62 1.85 4.80 -12.62
CA GLY A 62 1.09 6.01 -12.90
C GLY A 62 1.63 7.29 -12.23
N VAL A 63 2.73 7.23 -11.48
CA VAL A 63 3.36 8.43 -10.90
C VAL A 63 4.23 9.12 -11.94
N SER A 64 3.70 10.18 -12.56
CA SER A 64 4.44 11.07 -13.46
C SER A 64 5.04 12.24 -12.67
N GLY A 65 6.23 12.06 -12.11
CA GLY A 65 6.97 13.11 -11.40
C GLY A 65 7.87 12.58 -10.31
N GLY A 66 9.11 12.23 -10.66
CA GLY A 66 10.10 11.82 -9.66
C GLY A 66 11.32 11.07 -10.17
N ALA A 67 11.85 11.40 -11.36
CA ALA A 67 13.23 11.03 -11.64
C ALA A 67 14.14 11.81 -10.64
N PRO A 68 15.12 11.18 -9.97
CA PRO A 68 16.38 11.88 -9.84
C PRO A 68 16.97 11.99 -11.25
N GLU A 69 17.21 13.20 -11.73
CA GLU A 69 18.19 13.36 -12.81
C GLU A 69 19.52 12.78 -12.32
N GLY A 70 20.02 11.76 -13.01
CA GLY A 70 21.39 11.26 -12.88
C GLY A 70 21.68 10.35 -11.68
N VAL A 71 21.71 9.04 -11.94
CA VAL A 71 22.85 8.15 -11.64
C VAL A 71 23.03 7.23 -12.84
#